data_AF-Q8VH40-F1
#
_entry.id   AF-Q8VH40-F1
#
_cell.length_a   1.000
_cell.length_b   1.000
_cell.length_c   1.000
_cell.angle_alpha   90.00
_cell.angle_beta   90.00
_cell.angle_gamma   90.00
#
_symmetry.space_group_name_H-M   'P 1'
#
loop_
_entity.id
_entity.type
_entity.pdbx_description
1 polymer ?
#
loop_
_entity_poly.entity_id
_entity_poly.type
_entity_poly.pdbx_seq_one_letter_code
_entity_poly.pdbx_strand_id
1 'polypeptide(L)'
;MWLQFLLFLGIVVCSFSAPTRSPASVTRPWKHVDAIKEALSLLNDMPAMENEDVDIVSKEFSIQRPTCVQTRLKVYQQGLQGNFTKLKGALNMMASHYQKNCPPTPEIDCETQVTTFEDFIDNLKGFLFDIPFDCWKPVQK
;
A
#
# COMPACT_ATOMS: atom_id res chain seq x y z
N MET A 1 -78.97 3.95 26.48
CA MET A 1 -78.27 2.88 27.23
C MET A 1 -78.02 1.75 26.25
N TRP A 2 -76.84 1.12 26.34
CA TRP A 2 -76.28 -0.01 25.57
C TRP A 2 -75.26 0.36 24.48
N LEU A 3 -73.93 0.24 24.71
CA LEU A 3 -73.04 -0.97 24.72
C LEU A 3 -72.87 -1.51 23.27
N GLN A 4 -71.70 -1.82 22.69
CA GLN A 4 -70.32 -1.96 23.14
C GLN A 4 -69.39 -2.07 21.90
N PHE A 5 -68.19 -1.50 22.02
CA PHE A 5 -66.87 -1.88 21.50
C PHE A 5 -66.64 -2.88 20.34
N LEU A 6 -65.49 -2.62 19.67
CA LEU A 6 -64.65 -3.44 18.77
C LEU A 6 -64.90 -3.15 17.28
N LEU A 7 -63.92 -2.67 16.51
CA LEU A 7 -62.71 -3.41 16.15
C LEU A 7 -61.47 -2.50 16.02
N PHE A 8 -60.37 -2.98 16.58
CA PHE A 8 -59.04 -2.38 16.56
C PHE A 8 -58.46 -2.32 15.14
N LEU A 9 -57.91 -1.16 14.77
CA LEU A 9 -56.95 -1.02 13.67
C LEU A 9 -55.71 -1.85 13.99
N GLY A 10 -55.61 -3.03 13.39
CA GLY A 10 -54.36 -3.78 13.32
C GLY A 10 -53.55 -3.36 12.10
N ILE A 11 -52.94 -2.17 12.12
CA ILE A 11 -51.85 -1.87 11.18
C ILE A 11 -50.62 -2.58 11.75
N VAL A 12 -50.38 -3.81 11.30
CA VAL A 12 -49.08 -4.45 11.47
C VAL A 12 -48.11 -3.68 10.58
N VAL A 13 -47.45 -2.69 11.17
CA VAL A 13 -46.23 -2.12 10.58
C VAL A 13 -45.20 -3.24 10.69
N CYS A 14 -45.08 -4.04 9.64
CA CYS A 14 -43.89 -4.87 9.44
C CYS A 14 -42.72 -3.89 9.33
N SER A 15 -42.08 -3.61 10.47
CA SER A 15 -40.77 -3.02 10.52
C SER A 15 -39.88 -3.89 9.64
N PHE A 16 -39.60 -3.45 8.42
CA PHE A 16 -38.43 -3.91 7.70
C PHE A 16 -37.25 -3.44 8.54
N SER A 17 -36.87 -4.27 9.52
CA SER A 17 -35.53 -4.26 10.08
C SER A 17 -34.63 -4.63 8.92
N ALA A 18 -34.24 -3.61 8.14
CA ALA A 18 -33.10 -3.69 7.26
C ALA A 18 -31.98 -4.31 8.12
N PRO A 19 -31.28 -5.35 7.65
CA PRO A 19 -30.15 -5.87 8.38
C PRO A 19 -29.22 -4.68 8.60
N THR A 20 -29.10 -4.23 9.84
CA THR A 20 -27.99 -3.39 10.28
C THR A 20 -26.77 -4.30 10.27
N ARG A 21 -26.33 -4.65 9.05
CA ARG A 21 -24.95 -5.01 8.82
C ARG A 21 -24.23 -3.71 9.15
N SER A 22 -23.73 -3.61 10.37
CA SER A 22 -22.81 -2.54 10.76
C SER A 22 -21.87 -2.33 9.57
N PRO A 23 -21.73 -1.10 9.04
CA PRO A 23 -20.74 -0.87 7.99
C PRO A 23 -19.45 -1.45 8.53
N ALA A 24 -18.89 -2.42 7.81
CA ALA A 24 -17.61 -3.03 8.16
C ALA A 24 -16.71 -1.87 8.55
N SER A 25 -16.14 -1.92 9.77
CA SER A 25 -15.35 -0.83 10.31
C SER A 25 -14.44 -0.32 9.20
N VAL A 26 -14.56 0.97 8.86
CA VAL A 26 -13.74 1.65 7.85
C VAL A 26 -12.31 1.83 8.39
N THR A 27 -11.82 0.85 9.13
CA THR A 27 -10.41 0.62 9.36
C THR A 27 -9.85 0.10 8.05
N ARG A 28 -9.54 1.01 7.13
CA ARG A 28 -8.64 0.71 6.02
C ARG A 28 -7.40 0.05 6.64
N PRO A 29 -6.94 -1.13 6.19
CA PRO A 29 -5.77 -1.74 6.78
C PRO A 29 -4.54 -0.85 6.50
N TRP A 30 -4.15 -0.02 7.47
CA TRP A 30 -3.01 0.91 7.41
C TRP A 30 -1.66 0.18 7.55
N LYS A 31 -1.65 -1.15 7.44
CA LYS A 31 -0.46 -1.98 7.62
C LYS A 31 0.68 -1.60 6.67
N HIS A 32 0.36 -1.11 5.46
CA HIS A 32 1.40 -0.64 4.53
C HIS A 32 2.05 0.65 4.99
N VAL A 33 1.32 1.55 5.68
CA VAL A 33 1.89 2.77 6.26
C VAL A 33 2.84 2.43 7.41
N ASP A 34 2.43 1.50 8.28
CA ASP A 34 3.30 1.02 9.35
C ASP A 34 4.56 0.35 8.77
N ALA A 35 4.40 -0.46 7.72
CA ALA A 35 5.52 -1.08 7.00
C ALA A 35 6.48 -0.04 6.38
N ILE A 36 5.97 1.05 5.80
CA ILE A 36 6.81 2.13 5.24
C ILE A 36 7.59 2.83 6.36
N LYS A 37 6.92 3.16 7.47
CA LYS A 37 7.55 3.84 8.61
C LYS A 37 8.63 2.98 9.26
N GLU A 38 8.34 1.70 9.48
CA GLU A 38 9.29 0.75 10.04
C GLU A 38 10.50 0.56 9.11
N ALA A 39 10.25 0.44 7.80
CA ALA A 39 11.33 0.34 6.82
C ALA A 39 12.23 1.58 6.80
N LEU A 40 11.64 2.79 6.83
CA LEU A 40 12.40 4.04 6.91
C LEU A 40 13.21 4.13 8.21
N SER A 41 12.67 3.73 9.35
CA SER A 41 13.42 3.70 10.62
C SER A 41 14.65 2.79 10.50
N LEU A 42 14.46 1.56 10.04
CA LEU A 42 15.54 0.59 9.89
C LEU A 42 16.63 1.07 8.92
N LEU A 43 16.25 1.73 7.83
CA LEU A 43 17.19 2.30 6.86
C LEU A 43 18.00 3.47 7.44
N ASN A 44 17.44 4.23 8.38
CA ASN A 44 18.13 5.35 9.03
C ASN A 44 19.05 4.89 10.17
N ASP A 45 18.66 3.85 10.89
CA ASP A 45 19.38 3.35 12.07
C ASP A 45 20.59 2.49 11.69
N MET A 46 20.63 1.95 10.47
CA MET A 46 21.66 1.03 10.02
C MET A 46 22.58 1.68 8.99
N PRO A 47 23.90 1.70 9.21
CA PRO A 47 24.83 2.16 8.19
C PRO A 47 24.81 1.21 6.98
N ALA A 48 24.88 1.77 5.78
CA ALA A 48 25.18 0.98 4.59
C ALA A 48 26.60 0.42 4.74
N MET A 49 26.74 -0.91 4.68
CA MET A 49 28.05 -1.55 4.59
C MET A 49 28.41 -1.72 3.12
N GLU A 50 29.71 -1.63 2.81
CA GLU A 50 30.22 -2.00 1.49
C GLU A 50 29.84 -3.45 1.19
N ASN A 51 29.14 -3.65 0.08
CA ASN A 51 28.51 -4.90 -0.32
C ASN A 51 28.52 -4.98 -1.86
N GLU A 52 28.11 -6.13 -2.40
CA GLU A 52 28.04 -6.32 -3.85
C GLU A 52 27.11 -5.30 -4.50
N ASP A 53 27.47 -4.89 -5.72
CA ASP A 53 26.62 -4.04 -6.55
C ASP A 53 25.27 -4.70 -6.82
N VAL A 54 24.23 -3.89 -6.91
CA VAL A 54 22.85 -4.34 -7.05
C VAL A 54 22.10 -3.53 -8.09
N ASP A 55 21.01 -4.10 -8.59
CA ASP A 55 20.14 -3.41 -9.54
C ASP A 55 19.18 -2.43 -8.83
N ILE A 56 18.90 -1.32 -9.49
CA ILE A 56 17.78 -0.41 -9.22
C ILE A 56 17.04 -0.09 -10.52
N VAL A 57 15.79 0.38 -10.43
CA VAL A 57 15.10 0.95 -11.60
C VAL A 57 15.69 2.32 -11.91
N SER A 58 16.25 2.49 -13.11
CA SER A 58 17.06 3.65 -13.51
C SER A 58 16.29 4.97 -13.45
N LYS A 59 15.05 4.98 -13.93
CA LYS A 59 14.20 6.16 -13.88
C LYS A 59 13.72 6.41 -12.46
N GLU A 60 13.84 7.62 -11.92
CA GLU A 60 13.31 7.96 -10.59
C GLU A 60 11.78 7.82 -10.49
N PHE A 61 11.29 7.55 -9.28
CA PHE A 61 9.85 7.49 -9.01
C PHE A 61 9.24 8.89 -8.98
N SER A 62 8.03 9.05 -9.50
CA SER A 62 7.28 10.30 -9.44
C SER A 62 5.81 10.03 -9.16
N ILE A 63 5.27 10.66 -8.11
CA ILE A 63 3.84 10.56 -7.77
C ILE A 63 2.96 11.16 -8.88
N GLN A 64 3.47 12.15 -9.62
CA GLN A 64 2.71 12.80 -10.70
C GLN A 64 2.50 11.85 -11.89
N ARG A 65 3.46 10.96 -12.14
CA ARG A 65 3.43 9.96 -13.21
C ARG A 65 4.05 8.65 -12.70
N PRO A 66 3.32 7.89 -11.86
CA PRO A 66 3.85 6.70 -11.23
C PRO A 66 4.00 5.60 -12.29
N THR A 67 5.21 5.07 -12.43
CA THR A 67 5.56 3.98 -13.34
C THR A 67 6.45 2.97 -12.61
N CYS A 68 6.42 1.72 -13.06
CA CYS A 68 7.33 0.66 -12.59
C CYS A 68 7.26 0.39 -11.09
N VAL A 69 6.13 0.61 -10.41
CA VAL A 69 6.05 0.47 -8.95
C VAL A 69 6.25 -0.98 -8.53
N GLN A 70 5.62 -1.92 -9.24
CA GLN A 70 5.77 -3.34 -8.92
C GLN A 70 7.18 -3.83 -9.27
N THR A 71 7.70 -3.43 -10.43
CA THR A 71 9.07 -3.75 -10.85
C THR A 71 10.10 -3.21 -9.85
N ARG A 72 9.96 -1.94 -9.44
CA ARG A 72 10.85 -1.30 -8.47
C ARG A 72 10.83 -2.00 -7.11
N LEU A 73 9.65 -2.30 -6.57
CA LEU A 73 9.53 -3.04 -5.30
C LEU A 73 10.18 -4.42 -5.38
N LYS A 74 10.04 -5.12 -6.52
CA LYS A 74 10.68 -6.41 -6.76
C LYS A 74 12.21 -6.28 -6.83
N VAL A 75 12.73 -5.29 -7.54
CA VAL A 75 14.17 -5.03 -7.65
C VAL A 75 14.76 -4.72 -6.27
N TYR A 76 14.11 -3.87 -5.47
CA TYR A 76 14.54 -3.64 -4.09
C TYR A 76 14.59 -4.92 -3.27
N GLN A 77 13.55 -5.77 -3.34
CA GLN A 77 13.55 -7.04 -2.62
C GLN A 77 14.71 -7.98 -3.00
N GLN A 78 15.12 -7.95 -4.27
CA GLN A 78 16.24 -8.75 -4.77
C GLN A 78 17.58 -8.17 -4.34
N GLY A 79 17.71 -6.84 -4.29
CA GLY A 79 18.92 -6.14 -3.86
C GLY A 79 19.14 -6.07 -2.34
N LEU A 80 18.18 -6.50 -1.51
CA LEU A 80 18.38 -6.52 -0.05
C LEU A 80 19.47 -7.53 0.35
N GLN A 81 20.51 -7.03 1.02
CA GLN A 81 21.62 -7.85 1.53
C GLN A 81 21.78 -7.72 3.06
N GLY A 82 22.47 -8.70 3.66
CA GLY A 82 22.81 -8.70 5.09
C GLY A 82 21.63 -8.41 6.01
N ASN A 83 21.80 -7.42 6.89
CA ASN A 83 20.77 -7.02 7.86
C ASN A 83 19.54 -6.36 7.22
N PHE A 84 19.65 -5.84 6.00
CA PHE A 84 18.53 -5.20 5.29
C PHE A 84 17.52 -6.23 4.75
N THR A 85 17.87 -7.52 4.69
CA THR A 85 16.94 -8.61 4.32
C THR A 85 15.67 -8.64 5.18
N LYS A 86 15.70 -8.09 6.40
CA LYS A 86 14.53 -7.91 7.28
C LYS A 86 13.42 -7.04 6.63
N LEU A 87 13.78 -6.15 5.70
CA LEU A 87 12.83 -5.29 4.97
C LEU A 87 11.97 -6.04 3.96
N LYS A 88 12.31 -7.29 3.61
CA LYS A 88 11.60 -8.08 2.60
C LYS A 88 10.11 -8.22 2.90
N GLY A 89 9.74 -8.36 4.17
CA GLY A 89 8.35 -8.43 4.61
C GLY A 89 7.58 -7.13 4.34
N ALA A 90 8.18 -5.99 4.71
CA ALA A 90 7.60 -4.67 4.49
C ALA A 90 7.40 -4.37 3.00
N LEU A 91 8.42 -4.61 2.17
CA LEU A 91 8.33 -4.42 0.72
C LEU A 91 7.25 -5.30 0.07
N ASN A 92 7.11 -6.57 0.52
CA ASN A 92 6.05 -7.46 0.04
C ASN A 92 4.65 -6.96 0.40
N MET A 93 4.51 -6.43 1.62
CA MET A 93 3.24 -5.87 2.08
C MET A 93 2.86 -4.63 1.27
N MET A 94 3.84 -3.76 0.97
CA MET A 94 3.65 -2.62 0.08
C MET A 94 3.24 -3.05 -1.32
N ALA A 95 3.99 -3.98 -1.93
CA ALA A 95 3.70 -4.48 -3.28
C ALA A 95 2.26 -5.01 -3.38
N SER A 96 1.86 -5.84 -2.42
CA SER A 96 0.51 -6.39 -2.31
C SER A 96 -0.55 -5.30 -2.11
N HIS A 97 -0.26 -4.29 -1.28
CA HIS A 97 -1.18 -3.18 -1.04
C HIS A 97 -1.43 -2.37 -2.30
N TYR A 98 -0.37 -1.88 -2.95
CA TYR A 98 -0.50 -1.03 -4.14
C TYR A 98 -1.10 -1.81 -5.32
N GLN A 99 -0.76 -3.09 -5.48
CA GLN A 99 -1.34 -3.93 -6.52
C GLN A 99 -2.85 -4.14 -6.33
N LYS A 100 -3.30 -4.33 -5.10
CA LYS A 100 -4.70 -4.65 -4.81
C LYS A 100 -5.60 -3.43 -4.71
N ASN A 101 -5.09 -2.33 -4.16
CA ASN A 101 -5.91 -1.21 -3.71
C ASN A 101 -5.76 0.05 -4.56
N CYS A 102 -4.73 0.15 -5.41
CA CYS A 102 -4.44 1.35 -6.19
C CYS A 102 -4.55 1.11 -7.71
N PRO A 103 -4.74 2.18 -8.51
CA PRO A 103 -4.71 2.04 -9.97
C PRO A 103 -3.38 1.45 -10.45
N PRO A 104 -3.40 0.55 -11.44
CA PRO A 104 -2.17 -0.06 -11.93
C PRO A 104 -1.25 1.00 -12.54
N THR A 105 0.05 0.84 -12.31
CA THR A 105 1.08 1.64 -12.96
C THR A 105 1.52 0.96 -14.25
N PRO A 106 1.92 1.72 -15.29
CA PRO A 106 2.63 1.16 -16.42
C PRO A 106 3.90 0.45 -15.93
N GLU A 107 4.03 -0.84 -16.25
CA GLU A 107 5.23 -1.66 -16.01
C GLU A 107 5.98 -1.92 -17.33
N ILE A 108 5.87 -0.96 -18.26
CA ILE A 108 6.62 -0.91 -19.53
C ILE A 108 7.82 0.03 -19.36
N ASP A 109 8.91 -0.25 -20.09
CA ASP A 109 10.13 0.57 -20.10
C ASP A 109 10.76 0.77 -18.71
N CYS A 110 10.74 -0.27 -17.88
CA CYS A 110 11.36 -0.28 -16.56
C CYS A 110 12.83 -0.69 -16.64
N GLU A 111 13.64 0.13 -17.30
CA GLU A 111 15.08 -0.10 -17.39
C GLU A 111 15.71 -0.15 -16.00
N THR A 112 16.60 -1.12 -15.80
CA THR A 112 17.37 -1.30 -14.57
C THR A 112 18.83 -0.95 -14.83
N GLN A 113 19.49 -0.44 -13.79
CA GLN A 113 20.92 -0.17 -13.81
C GLN A 113 21.56 -0.74 -12.56
N VAL A 114 22.80 -1.19 -12.70
CA VAL A 114 23.65 -1.61 -11.60
C VAL A 114 24.14 -0.37 -10.85
N THR A 115 24.14 -0.43 -9.53
CA THR A 115 24.55 0.66 -8.64
C THR A 115 25.27 0.10 -7.42
N THR A 116 25.98 0.98 -6.70
CA THR A 116 26.63 0.59 -5.44
C THR A 116 25.57 0.29 -4.37
N PHE A 117 25.92 -0.51 -3.37
CA PHE A 117 24.96 -0.79 -2.29
C PHE A 117 24.60 0.45 -1.46
N GLU A 118 25.51 1.42 -1.34
CA GLU A 118 25.23 2.70 -0.67
C GLU A 118 24.16 3.49 -1.44
N ASP A 119 24.35 3.66 -2.75
CA ASP A 119 23.39 4.33 -3.63
C ASP A 119 22.03 3.60 -3.66
N PHE A 120 22.04 2.26 -3.58
CA PHE A 120 20.82 1.46 -3.47
C PHE A 120 20.02 1.79 -2.20
N ILE A 121 20.69 1.92 -1.05
CA ILE A 121 20.05 2.26 0.21
C ILE A 121 19.44 3.67 0.14
N ASP A 122 20.17 4.63 -0.42
CA ASP A 122 19.67 5.99 -0.58
C ASP A 122 18.51 6.08 -1.58
N ASN A 123 18.58 5.32 -2.67
CA ASN A 123 17.50 5.22 -3.65
C ASN A 123 16.23 4.61 -3.03
N LEU A 124 16.37 3.56 -2.23
CA LEU A 124 15.26 2.94 -1.50
C LEU A 124 14.67 3.92 -0.47
N LYS A 125 15.49 4.65 0.29
CA LYS A 125 15.03 5.69 1.22
C LYS A 125 14.21 6.77 0.50
N GLY A 126 14.74 7.31 -0.60
CA GLY A 126 14.04 8.31 -1.40
C GLY A 126 12.69 7.81 -1.90
N PHE A 127 12.65 6.58 -2.44
CA PHE A 127 11.40 5.97 -2.87
C PHE A 127 10.38 5.79 -1.73
N LEU A 128 10.81 5.31 -0.56
CA LEU A 128 9.92 5.13 0.60
C LEU A 128 9.41 6.46 1.17
N PHE A 129 10.19 7.54 1.00
CA PHE A 129 9.77 8.89 1.36
C PHE A 129 8.73 9.45 0.38
N ASP A 130 8.91 9.22 -0.92
CA ASP A 130 8.06 9.77 -1.97
C ASP A 130 6.78 8.95 -2.20
N ILE A 131 6.77 7.65 -1.91
CA ILE A 131 5.60 6.82 -2.20
C ILE A 131 4.41 7.20 -1.29
N PRO A 132 3.24 7.53 -1.85
CA PRO A 132 2.14 8.04 -1.04
C PRO A 132 1.48 6.92 -0.22
N PHE A 133 1.00 7.28 0.97
CA PHE A 133 0.16 6.39 1.78
C PHE A 133 -1.21 6.12 1.14
N ASP A 134 -1.73 7.10 0.40
CA ASP A 134 -2.93 6.97 -0.41
C ASP A 134 -2.61 6.59 -1.85
N CYS A 135 -3.63 6.12 -2.58
CA CYS A 135 -3.43 5.77 -3.98
C CYS A 135 -3.30 7.01 -4.87
N TRP A 136 -2.49 6.89 -5.91
CA TRP A 136 -2.41 7.88 -6.98
C TRP A 136 -3.68 7.87 -7.84
N LYS A 137 -3.86 8.94 -8.63
CA LYS A 137 -4.90 9.01 -9.65
C LYS A 137 -4.54 8.07 -10.82
N PRO A 138 -5.53 7.49 -11.52
CA PRO A 138 -5.27 6.72 -12.73
C PRO A 138 -4.45 7.53 -13.73
N VAL A 139 -3.36 6.95 -14.23
CA VAL A 139 -2.59 7.55 -15.33
C VAL A 139 -3.46 7.48 -16.58
N GLN A 140 -3.79 8.65 -17.15
CA GLN A 140 -4.54 8.70 -18.40
C GLN A 140 -3.68 8.10 -19.52
N LYS A 141 -4.27 7.21 -20.31
CA LYS A 141 -3.63 6.58 -21.48
C LYS A 141 -3.46 7.58 -22.60
#